data_AF-A0A938U5V7-F1
#
_entry.id   AF-A0A938U5V7-F1
#
_cell.length_a   1.000
_cell.length_b   1.000
_cell.length_c   1.000
_cell.angle_alpha   90.00
_cell.angle_beta   90.00
_cell.angle_gamma   90.00
#
_symmetry.space_group_name_H-M   'P 1'
#
loop_
_entity.id
_entity.type
_entity.pdbx_description
1 polymer ?
#
loop_
_entity_poly.entity_id
_entity_poly.type
_entity_poly.pdbx_seq_one_letter_code
_entity_poly.pdbx_strand_id
1 'polypeptide(L)'
;MILALFTGLLPALSASAAPFTQENKPENLKALFELIYQNIHVNKNPKEAAALFAGMIPDADRVRKALKDDVSPEMVQKIMDLFKRLGAPGEDQIGRLFPRDKSAVVIYGATTEEIAAYKEGTVAFDHFTGGAQELAQQVLKPGLTFYQVKLTAPGQTSGITYHLFYWDGRQWSMLAKAWRALK
;
A
#
# COMPACT_ATOMS: atom_id res chain seq x y z
N MET A 1 -14.36 64.09 -17.16
CA MET A 1 -14.61 63.33 -15.92
C MET A 1 -14.57 61.85 -16.32
N ILE A 2 -13.50 61.15 -15.94
CA ILE A 2 -13.16 59.79 -16.37
C ILE A 2 -13.66 58.83 -15.30
N LEU A 3 -14.39 57.77 -15.68
CA LEU A 3 -14.61 56.62 -14.81
C LEU A 3 -14.39 55.34 -15.62
N ALA A 4 -13.19 54.78 -15.52
CA ALA A 4 -12.86 53.46 -16.01
C ALA A 4 -13.06 52.44 -14.88
N LEU A 5 -13.99 51.51 -15.07
CA LEU A 5 -14.21 50.36 -14.20
C LEU A 5 -13.15 49.29 -14.50
N PHE A 6 -12.20 49.11 -13.58
CA PHE A 6 -11.28 47.97 -13.58
C PHE A 6 -11.96 46.77 -12.90
N THR A 7 -12.31 45.75 -13.70
CA THR A 7 -12.66 44.42 -13.22
C THR A 7 -11.37 43.67 -12.86
N GLY A 8 -11.05 43.62 -11.57
CA GLY A 8 -9.95 42.81 -11.04
C GLY A 8 -10.33 41.33 -11.03
N LEU A 9 -9.76 40.55 -11.96
CA LEU A 9 -9.68 39.09 -11.86
C LEU A 9 -8.66 38.76 -10.75
N LEU A 10 -9.12 38.22 -9.62
CA LEU A 10 -8.21 37.59 -8.65
C LEU A 10 -7.80 36.21 -9.20
N PRO A 11 -6.49 35.92 -9.35
CA PRO A 11 -6.06 34.56 -9.66
C PRO A 11 -6.36 33.67 -8.45
N ALA A 12 -7.11 32.60 -8.67
CA ALA A 12 -7.27 31.53 -7.69
C ALA A 12 -5.89 30.91 -7.43
N LEU A 13 -5.33 31.18 -6.25
CA LEU A 13 -4.15 30.49 -5.75
C LEU A 13 -4.51 29.01 -5.58
N SER A 14 -4.09 28.18 -6.52
CA SER A 14 -4.05 26.73 -6.31
C SER A 14 -3.08 26.45 -5.18
N ALA A 15 -3.58 26.25 -3.98
CA ALA A 15 -2.79 25.73 -2.87
C ALA A 15 -2.32 24.33 -3.26
N SER A 16 -1.05 24.20 -3.64
CA SER A 16 -0.39 22.90 -3.79
C SER A 16 -0.42 22.24 -2.41
N ALA A 17 -1.14 21.12 -2.28
CA ALA A 17 -1.11 20.31 -1.08
C ALA A 17 0.35 19.95 -0.75
N ALA A 18 0.72 20.01 0.52
CA ALA A 18 2.06 19.61 0.96
C ALA A 18 2.33 18.15 0.55
N PRO A 19 3.56 17.81 0.13
CA PRO A 19 3.90 16.44 -0.25
C PRO A 19 3.72 15.49 0.95
N PHE A 20 3.23 14.28 0.68
CA PHE A 20 3.05 13.26 1.72
C PHE A 20 4.39 12.82 2.31
N THR A 21 4.52 12.95 3.63
CA THR A 21 5.72 12.49 4.36
C THR A 21 5.55 11.04 4.79
N GLN A 22 6.51 10.20 4.41
CA GLN A 22 6.54 8.78 4.78
C GLN A 22 7.09 8.61 6.20
N GLU A 23 6.41 7.80 7.03
CA GLU A 23 6.84 7.48 8.40
C GLU A 23 6.59 6.01 8.73
N ASN A 24 7.46 5.41 9.55
CA ASN A 24 7.33 4.04 10.03
C ASN A 24 6.30 3.90 11.16
N LYS A 25 5.03 4.18 10.87
CA LYS A 25 3.89 4.00 11.77
C LYS A 25 2.65 3.53 11.00
N PRO A 26 1.86 2.58 11.51
CA PRO A 26 0.67 2.08 10.80
C PRO A 26 -0.34 3.17 10.44
N GLU A 27 -0.43 4.24 11.24
CA GLU A 27 -1.27 5.40 10.96
C GLU A 27 -0.82 6.15 9.70
N ASN A 28 0.48 6.18 9.40
CA ASN A 28 1.02 6.76 8.17
C ASN A 28 0.64 5.90 6.96
N LEU A 29 0.71 4.57 7.07
CA LEU A 29 0.21 3.67 6.01
C LEU A 29 -1.29 3.85 5.77
N LYS A 30 -2.08 3.99 6.85
CA LYS A 30 -3.51 4.31 6.76
C LYS A 30 -3.74 5.63 6.03
N ALA A 31 -3.02 6.69 6.42
CA ALA A 31 -3.11 8.01 5.81
C ALA A 31 -2.72 7.99 4.32
N LEU A 32 -1.73 7.19 3.93
CA LEU A 32 -1.36 7.00 2.52
C LEU A 32 -2.53 6.43 1.70
N PHE A 33 -3.21 5.40 2.22
CA PHE A 33 -4.38 4.81 1.54
C PHE A 33 -5.58 5.76 1.50
N GLU A 34 -5.82 6.52 2.58
CA GLU A 34 -6.85 7.57 2.61
C GLU A 34 -6.54 8.68 1.60
N LEU A 35 -5.28 9.09 1.47
CA LEU A 35 -4.83 10.07 0.47
C LEU A 35 -5.01 9.56 -0.96
N ILE A 36 -4.70 8.29 -1.24
CA ILE A 36 -4.96 7.66 -2.54
C ILE A 36 -6.47 7.72 -2.84
N TYR A 37 -7.31 7.31 -1.89
CA TYR A 37 -8.76 7.38 -2.03
C TYR A 37 -9.27 8.82 -2.30
N GLN A 38 -8.78 9.80 -1.53
CA GLN A 38 -9.12 11.21 -1.71
C GLN A 38 -8.72 11.74 -3.08
N ASN A 39 -7.52 11.40 -3.56
CA ASN A 39 -7.07 11.81 -4.89
C ASN A 39 -7.99 11.27 -6.00
N ILE A 40 -8.49 10.04 -5.88
CA ILE A 40 -9.41 9.46 -6.87
C ILE A 40 -10.80 10.11 -6.78
N HIS A 41 -11.40 10.13 -5.58
CA HIS A 41 -12.84 10.38 -5.44
C HIS A 41 -13.20 11.83 -5.09
N VAL A 42 -12.30 12.56 -4.45
CA VAL A 42 -12.53 13.94 -3.98
C VAL A 42 -11.80 14.92 -4.90
N ASN A 43 -10.48 14.79 -5.03
CA ASN A 43 -9.65 15.76 -5.75
C ASN A 43 -9.65 15.55 -7.27
N LYS A 44 -10.22 14.43 -7.75
CA LYS A 44 -10.25 14.04 -9.17
C LYS A 44 -8.87 14.06 -9.84
N ASN A 45 -7.85 13.65 -9.08
CA ASN A 45 -6.46 13.51 -9.49
C ASN A 45 -6.02 12.02 -9.45
N PRO A 46 -6.56 11.17 -10.35
CA PRO A 46 -6.21 9.74 -10.39
C PRO A 46 -4.73 9.51 -10.75
N LYS A 47 -4.09 10.48 -11.42
CA LYS A 47 -2.65 10.46 -11.71
C LYS A 47 -1.80 10.40 -10.44
N GLU A 48 -2.06 11.30 -9.50
CA GLU A 48 -1.34 11.32 -8.22
C GLU A 48 -1.63 10.05 -7.42
N ALA A 49 -2.88 9.58 -7.41
CA ALA A 49 -3.26 8.33 -6.76
C ALA A 49 -2.50 7.12 -7.33
N ALA A 50 -2.37 7.03 -8.66
CA ALA A 50 -1.62 5.99 -9.33
C ALA A 50 -0.12 6.07 -9.00
N ALA A 51 0.46 7.28 -8.97
CA ALA A 51 1.86 7.50 -8.59
C ALA A 51 2.14 7.08 -7.13
N LEU A 52 1.28 7.48 -6.19
CA LEU A 52 1.38 7.08 -4.78
C LEU A 52 1.30 5.56 -4.62
N PHE A 53 0.35 4.90 -5.30
CA PHE A 53 0.24 3.44 -5.26
C PHE A 53 1.44 2.73 -5.89
N ALA A 54 1.91 3.22 -7.04
CA ALA A 54 3.08 2.69 -7.71
C ALA A 54 4.36 2.81 -6.86
N GLY A 55 4.48 3.87 -6.05
CA GLY A 55 5.60 4.05 -5.11
C GLY A 55 5.74 2.92 -4.07
N MET A 56 4.64 2.24 -3.74
CA MET A 56 4.65 1.09 -2.82
C MET A 56 5.15 -0.21 -3.49
N ILE A 57 5.25 -0.26 -4.82
CA ILE A 57 5.81 -1.40 -5.53
C ILE A 57 7.34 -1.36 -5.35
N PRO A 58 7.95 -2.36 -4.70
CA PRO A 58 9.38 -2.37 -4.45
C PRO A 58 10.18 -2.78 -5.69
N ASP A 59 11.42 -2.32 -5.77
CA ASP A 59 12.45 -2.93 -6.61
C ASP A 59 13.12 -4.12 -5.89
N ALA A 60 14.11 -4.76 -6.52
CA ALA A 60 14.77 -5.93 -5.96
C ALA A 60 15.48 -5.63 -4.63
N ASP A 61 16.09 -4.46 -4.49
CA ASP A 61 16.80 -4.07 -3.27
C ASP A 61 15.83 -3.86 -2.12
N ARG A 62 14.70 -3.20 -2.38
CA ARG A 62 13.62 -3.02 -1.39
C ARG A 62 13.00 -4.37 -1.01
N VAL A 63 12.74 -5.26 -1.97
CA VAL A 63 12.26 -6.63 -1.69
C VAL A 63 13.21 -7.35 -0.75
N ARG A 64 14.54 -7.29 -0.96
CA ARG A 64 15.51 -7.95 -0.08
C ARG A 64 15.43 -7.47 1.37
N LYS A 65 15.02 -6.24 1.64
CA LYS A 65 14.86 -5.75 3.02
C LYS A 65 13.78 -6.48 3.80
N ALA A 66 12.80 -7.08 3.12
CA ALA A 66 11.73 -7.87 3.73
C ALA A 66 12.04 -9.37 3.83
N LEU A 67 13.14 -9.83 3.24
CA LEU A 67 13.49 -11.24 3.12
C LEU A 67 14.70 -11.59 3.97
N LYS A 68 14.84 -12.87 4.33
CA LYS A 68 16.05 -13.39 4.98
C LYS A 68 17.27 -13.15 4.08
N ASP A 69 18.43 -12.97 4.71
CA ASP A 69 19.66 -12.60 4.00
C ASP A 69 20.16 -13.74 3.09
N ASP A 70 19.76 -14.99 3.35
CA ASP A 70 20.07 -16.20 2.59
C ASP A 70 19.10 -16.51 1.44
N VAL A 71 18.08 -15.67 1.20
CA VAL A 71 17.14 -15.89 0.10
C VAL A 71 17.84 -15.75 -1.25
N SER A 72 17.71 -16.80 -2.05
CA SER A 72 18.37 -16.91 -3.35
C SER A 72 17.97 -15.76 -4.30
N PRO A 73 18.89 -15.30 -5.17
CA PRO A 73 18.56 -14.33 -6.22
C PRO A 73 17.41 -14.77 -7.12
N GLU A 74 17.27 -16.08 -7.38
CA GLU A 74 16.17 -16.63 -8.17
C GLU A 74 14.81 -16.38 -7.51
N MET A 75 14.69 -16.59 -6.19
CA MET A 75 13.45 -16.32 -5.46
C MET A 75 13.09 -14.83 -5.49
N VAL A 76 14.08 -13.95 -5.29
CA VAL A 76 13.87 -12.50 -5.45
C VAL A 76 13.38 -12.19 -6.87
N GLN A 77 13.96 -12.80 -7.90
CA GLN A 77 13.55 -12.60 -9.28
C GLN A 77 12.10 -13.08 -9.53
N LYS A 78 11.69 -14.23 -8.97
CA LYS A 78 10.29 -14.71 -9.06
C LYS A 78 9.30 -13.74 -8.43
N ILE A 79 9.65 -13.13 -7.29
CA ILE A 79 8.85 -12.07 -6.66
C ILE A 79 8.79 -10.83 -7.57
N MET A 80 9.92 -10.42 -8.15
CA MET A 80 9.95 -9.30 -9.09
C MET A 80 9.10 -9.56 -10.35
N ASP A 81 9.10 -10.79 -10.86
CA ASP A 81 8.29 -11.17 -12.01
C ASP A 81 6.79 -11.20 -11.70
N LEU A 82 6.39 -11.37 -10.42
CA LEU A 82 5.01 -11.11 -10.00
C LEU A 82 4.65 -9.64 -10.19
N PHE A 83 5.50 -8.71 -9.73
CA PHE A 83 5.24 -7.28 -9.88
C PHE A 83 5.26 -6.83 -11.34
N LYS A 84 6.15 -7.36 -12.18
CA LYS A 84 6.15 -7.10 -13.63
C LYS A 84 4.85 -7.53 -14.29
N ARG A 85 4.32 -8.71 -13.91
CA ARG A 85 3.04 -9.24 -14.44
C ARG A 85 1.83 -8.44 -13.96
N LEU A 86 1.84 -7.99 -12.71
CA LEU A 86 0.77 -7.17 -12.16
C LEU A 86 0.77 -5.77 -12.78
N GLY A 87 1.96 -5.21 -13.01
CA GLY A 87 2.14 -3.83 -13.43
C GLY A 87 1.76 -2.83 -12.34
N ALA A 88 2.22 -1.59 -12.48
CA ALA A 88 1.64 -0.48 -11.74
C ALA A 88 0.29 -0.10 -12.39
N PRO A 89 -0.79 0.10 -11.61
CA PRO A 89 -2.05 0.53 -12.18
C PRO A 89 -1.92 1.91 -12.83
N GLY A 90 -2.46 2.06 -14.04
CA GLY A 90 -2.63 3.35 -14.70
C GLY A 90 -3.75 4.21 -14.07
N GLU A 91 -3.89 5.45 -14.53
CA GLU A 91 -4.93 6.38 -14.07
C GLU A 91 -6.35 5.83 -14.26
N ASP A 92 -6.56 5.06 -15.32
CA ASP A 92 -7.82 4.42 -15.67
C ASP A 92 -8.13 3.16 -14.83
N GLN A 93 -7.11 2.60 -14.17
CA GLN A 93 -7.19 1.36 -13.40
C GLN A 93 -7.26 1.60 -11.89
N ILE A 94 -6.61 2.65 -11.37
CA ILE A 94 -6.49 2.89 -9.93
C ILE A 94 -7.86 3.01 -9.23
N GLY A 95 -8.87 3.57 -9.90
CA GLY A 95 -10.23 3.66 -9.37
C GLY A 95 -10.91 2.31 -9.12
N ARG A 96 -10.51 1.24 -9.82
CA ARG A 96 -11.02 -0.12 -9.60
C ARG A 96 -10.43 -0.77 -8.35
N LEU A 97 -9.20 -0.38 -8.00
CA LEU A 97 -8.52 -0.82 -6.78
C LEU A 97 -9.09 -0.12 -5.53
N PHE A 98 -9.61 1.09 -5.69
CA PHE A 98 -10.22 1.87 -4.62
C PHE A 98 -11.67 2.22 -4.96
N PRO A 99 -12.63 1.28 -4.85
CA PRO A 99 -14.03 1.57 -5.13
C PRO A 99 -14.59 2.69 -4.24
N ARG A 100 -15.51 3.49 -4.80
CA ARG A 100 -16.10 4.66 -4.12
C ARG A 100 -16.86 4.30 -2.83
N ASP A 101 -17.40 3.09 -2.75
CA ASP A 101 -18.13 2.60 -1.58
C ASP A 101 -17.21 1.97 -0.51
N LYS A 102 -15.88 1.98 -0.71
CA LYS A 102 -14.88 1.37 0.17
C LYS A 102 -13.92 2.43 0.73
N SER A 103 -14.46 3.42 1.45
CA SER A 103 -13.72 4.58 1.94
C SER A 103 -13.06 4.41 3.30
N ALA A 104 -13.42 3.39 4.08
CA ALA A 104 -12.83 3.14 5.40
C ALA A 104 -11.58 2.28 5.26
N VAL A 105 -10.48 2.71 5.87
CA VAL A 105 -9.19 2.00 5.86
C VAL A 105 -8.93 1.39 7.23
N VAL A 106 -8.71 0.08 7.27
CA VAL A 106 -8.34 -0.66 8.49
C VAL A 106 -6.98 -1.32 8.27
N ILE A 107 -6.12 -1.25 9.28
CA ILE A 107 -4.77 -1.81 9.26
C ILE A 107 -4.68 -2.92 10.29
N TYR A 108 -4.14 -4.07 9.90
CA TYR A 108 -3.83 -5.20 10.77
C TYR A 108 -2.34 -5.50 10.67
N GLY A 109 -1.62 -5.47 11.79
CA GLY A 109 -0.18 -5.76 11.84
C GLY A 109 0.10 -7.07 12.57
N ALA A 110 1.07 -7.83 12.07
CA ALA A 110 1.61 -9.00 12.75
C ALA A 110 3.11 -9.13 12.45
N THR A 111 3.89 -9.61 13.42
CA THR A 111 5.31 -9.88 13.18
C THR A 111 5.49 -11.11 12.30
N THR A 112 6.69 -11.25 11.73
CA THR A 112 7.06 -12.45 10.96
C THR A 112 6.85 -13.73 11.76
N GLU A 113 7.17 -13.71 13.05
CA GLU A 113 7.02 -14.83 13.97
C GLU A 113 5.54 -15.14 14.24
N GLU A 114 4.72 -14.12 14.45
CA GLU A 114 3.27 -14.28 14.63
C GLU A 114 2.63 -14.87 13.37
N ILE A 115 3.00 -14.39 12.18
CA ILE A 115 2.51 -14.90 10.89
C ILE A 115 2.98 -16.35 10.67
N ALA A 116 4.24 -16.66 10.99
CA ALA A 116 4.78 -18.01 10.86
C ALA A 116 4.11 -19.00 11.83
N ALA A 117 3.82 -18.56 13.06
CA ALA A 117 3.17 -19.37 14.08
C ALA A 117 1.67 -19.59 13.79
N TYR A 118 1.00 -18.60 13.21
CA TYR A 118 -0.38 -18.69 12.68
C TYR A 118 -1.39 -19.28 13.67
N LYS A 119 -1.33 -18.84 14.94
CA LYS A 119 -2.14 -19.39 16.03
C LYS A 119 -3.57 -18.88 15.96
N GLU A 120 -4.54 -19.77 16.16
CA GLU A 120 -5.97 -19.42 16.23
C GLU A 120 -6.23 -18.31 17.26
N GLY A 121 -7.12 -17.37 16.93
CA GLY A 121 -7.45 -16.22 17.77
C GLY A 121 -6.40 -15.08 17.77
N THR A 122 -5.44 -15.11 16.84
CA THR A 122 -4.47 -14.02 16.65
C THR A 122 -4.74 -13.24 15.37
N VAL A 123 -4.24 -11.99 15.31
CA VAL A 123 -4.29 -11.16 14.10
C VAL A 123 -3.70 -11.87 12.88
N ALA A 124 -2.62 -12.63 13.08
CA ALA A 124 -2.00 -13.43 12.02
C ALA A 124 -3.01 -14.42 11.41
N PHE A 125 -3.70 -15.20 12.24
CA PHE A 125 -4.68 -16.18 11.79
C PHE A 125 -5.92 -15.54 11.17
N ASP A 126 -6.47 -14.50 11.81
CA ASP A 126 -7.74 -13.89 11.40
C ASP A 126 -7.63 -13.07 10.11
N HIS A 127 -6.43 -12.56 9.80
CA HIS A 127 -6.26 -11.57 8.75
C HIS A 127 -5.24 -11.95 7.69
N PHE A 128 -4.19 -12.70 8.00
CA PHE A 128 -3.22 -13.12 6.98
C PHE A 128 -3.64 -14.46 6.36
N THR A 129 -3.34 -14.66 5.08
CA THR A 129 -3.67 -15.93 4.39
C THR A 129 -2.64 -17.01 4.70
N GLY A 130 -2.98 -18.29 4.54
CA GLY A 130 -2.00 -19.40 4.65
C GLY A 130 -0.78 -19.23 3.75
N GLY A 131 -0.90 -18.58 2.58
CA GLY A 131 0.26 -18.25 1.76
C GLY A 131 1.23 -17.26 2.43
N ALA A 132 0.72 -16.32 3.23
CA ALA A 132 1.57 -15.43 4.01
C ALA A 132 2.28 -16.18 5.15
N GLN A 133 1.63 -17.17 5.76
CA GLN A 133 2.25 -18.09 6.72
C GLN A 133 3.42 -18.85 6.07
N GLU A 134 3.21 -19.44 4.89
CA GLU A 134 4.26 -20.16 4.15
C GLU A 134 5.46 -19.25 3.84
N LEU A 135 5.21 -18.01 3.40
CA LEU A 135 6.28 -17.02 3.22
C LEU A 135 7.02 -16.73 4.52
N ALA A 136 6.30 -16.50 5.62
CA ALA A 136 6.91 -16.14 6.88
C ALA A 136 7.84 -17.24 7.42
N GLN A 137 7.42 -18.51 7.28
CA GLN A 137 8.24 -19.66 7.66
C GLN A 137 9.50 -19.77 6.80
N GLN A 138 9.39 -19.54 5.49
CA GLN A 138 10.45 -19.85 4.55
C GLN A 138 11.39 -18.67 4.27
N VAL A 139 10.86 -17.49 3.98
CA VAL A 139 11.63 -16.42 3.32
C VAL A 139 11.52 -15.03 3.96
N LEU A 140 10.50 -14.71 4.76
CA LEU A 140 10.42 -13.38 5.37
C LEU A 140 11.49 -13.20 6.45
N LYS A 141 12.00 -11.98 6.56
CA LYS A 141 13.02 -11.61 7.54
C LYS A 141 12.46 -11.59 8.97
N PRO A 142 13.05 -12.32 9.92
CA PRO A 142 12.66 -12.25 11.33
C PRO A 142 12.70 -10.82 11.89
N GLY A 143 11.83 -10.54 12.86
CA GLY A 143 11.74 -9.27 13.57
C GLY A 143 11.05 -8.14 12.81
N LEU A 144 10.60 -8.37 11.57
CA LEU A 144 9.79 -7.40 10.83
C LEU A 144 8.30 -7.55 11.15
N THR A 145 7.62 -6.41 11.22
CA THR A 145 6.15 -6.33 11.22
C THR A 145 5.64 -6.14 9.80
N PHE A 146 4.71 -7.01 9.41
CA PHE A 146 3.98 -6.89 8.17
C PHE A 146 2.56 -6.42 8.44
N TYR A 147 2.02 -5.63 7.52
CA TYR A 147 0.68 -5.08 7.62
C TYR A 147 -0.20 -5.55 6.48
N GLN A 148 -1.46 -5.77 6.81
CA GLN A 148 -2.55 -5.92 5.89
C GLN A 148 -3.40 -4.66 5.92
N VAL A 149 -3.71 -4.12 4.74
CA VAL A 149 -4.62 -2.99 4.58
C VAL A 149 -5.95 -3.52 4.06
N LYS A 150 -7.05 -3.17 4.72
CA LYS A 150 -8.41 -3.52 4.30
C LYS A 150 -9.21 -2.26 4.01
N LEU A 151 -9.76 -2.19 2.80
CA LEU A 151 -10.71 -1.17 2.38
C LEU A 151 -12.13 -1.69 2.57
N THR A 152 -12.91 -1.06 3.43
CA THR A 152 -14.30 -1.45 3.73
C THR A 152 -15.27 -0.31 3.48
N ALA A 153 -16.54 -0.66 3.34
CA ALA A 153 -17.59 0.35 3.44
C ALA A 153 -17.67 0.82 4.91
N PRO A 154 -18.06 2.07 5.18
CA PRO A 154 -18.21 2.57 6.55
C PRO A 154 -19.09 1.62 7.40
N GLY A 155 -18.56 1.21 8.56
CA GLY A 155 -19.24 0.29 9.48
C GLY A 155 -19.28 -1.19 9.06
N GLN A 156 -18.70 -1.55 7.90
CA GLN A 156 -18.66 -2.92 7.41
C GLN A 156 -17.32 -3.61 7.71
N THR A 157 -17.37 -4.92 7.91
CA THR A 157 -16.20 -5.76 8.15
C THR A 157 -15.68 -6.42 6.88
N SER A 158 -16.49 -6.58 5.83
CA SER A 158 -16.08 -7.13 4.53
C SER A 158 -15.50 -6.05 3.61
N GLY A 159 -14.52 -6.41 2.78
CA GLY A 159 -13.77 -5.43 2.00
C GLY A 159 -12.72 -6.01 1.06
N ILE A 160 -11.97 -5.11 0.43
CA ILE A 160 -10.82 -5.44 -0.42
C ILE A 160 -9.57 -5.42 0.45
N THR A 161 -8.72 -6.43 0.29
CA THR A 161 -7.54 -6.60 1.11
C THR A 161 -6.26 -6.49 0.28
N TYR A 162 -5.29 -5.77 0.81
CA TYR A 162 -3.93 -5.66 0.31
C TYR A 162 -2.97 -6.22 1.37
N HIS A 163 -1.99 -7.00 0.95
CA HIS A 163 -1.22 -7.85 1.86
C HIS A 163 0.27 -7.46 1.91
N LEU A 164 0.87 -7.76 3.06
CA LEU A 164 2.31 -7.76 3.29
C LEU A 164 2.98 -6.40 3.00
N PHE A 165 2.42 -5.33 3.55
CA PHE A 165 3.12 -4.06 3.63
C PHE A 165 4.19 -4.11 4.71
N TYR A 166 5.32 -3.47 4.45
CA TYR A 166 6.42 -3.36 5.40
C TYR A 166 7.10 -2.00 5.21
N TRP A 167 7.79 -1.56 6.26
CA TRP A 167 8.65 -0.39 6.17
C TRP A 167 10.03 -0.82 5.67
N ASP A 168 10.49 -0.23 4.56
CA ASP A 168 11.77 -0.59 3.94
C ASP A 168 12.96 0.24 4.48
N GLY A 169 12.76 1.01 5.54
CA GLY A 169 13.74 1.97 6.08
C GLY A 169 13.57 3.39 5.53
N ARG A 170 12.79 3.59 4.47
CA ARG A 170 12.55 4.90 3.84
C ARG A 170 11.07 5.18 3.55
N GLN A 171 10.32 4.18 3.11
CA GLN A 171 8.91 4.32 2.74
C GLN A 171 8.16 2.99 2.88
N TRP A 172 6.83 3.06 2.78
CA TRP A 172 5.99 1.88 2.70
C TRP A 172 6.21 1.11 1.39
N SER A 173 6.41 -0.19 1.53
CA SER A 173 6.56 -1.14 0.43
C SER A 173 5.57 -2.29 0.61
N MET A 174 5.22 -3.01 -0.45
CA MET A 174 4.40 -4.22 -0.36
C MET A 174 5.05 -5.42 -1.02
N LEU A 175 4.78 -6.62 -0.48
CA LEU A 175 5.06 -7.90 -1.16
C LEU A 175 3.84 -8.47 -1.88
N ALA A 176 2.66 -7.85 -1.72
CA ALA A 176 1.41 -8.29 -2.34
C ALA A 176 1.17 -9.80 -2.10
N LYS A 177 0.99 -10.58 -3.18
CA LYS A 177 0.80 -12.04 -3.12
C LYS A 177 2.10 -12.81 -3.42
N ALA A 178 3.24 -12.36 -2.87
CA ALA A 178 4.56 -12.95 -3.11
C ALA A 178 4.65 -14.46 -2.81
N TRP A 179 3.74 -15.02 -2.03
CA TRP A 179 3.66 -16.46 -1.77
C TRP A 179 3.41 -17.28 -3.04
N ARG A 180 2.89 -16.64 -4.09
CA ARG A 180 2.78 -17.25 -5.41
C ARG A 180 4.13 -17.54 -6.09
N ALA A 181 5.22 -16.96 -5.59
CA ALA A 181 6.59 -17.23 -6.05
C ALA A 181 7.23 -18.47 -5.41
N LEU A 182 6.62 -19.01 -4.34
CA LEU A 182 7.08 -20.26 -3.70
C LEU A 182 6.70 -21.53 -4.49
N LYS A 183 5.83 -21.38 -5.49
CA LYS A 183 5.34 -22.47 -6.35
C LYS A 183 6.18 -22.67 -7.59
#